data_AF-A0AAW8KHW3-F1
#
_entry.id   AF-A0AAW8KHW3-F1
#
_cell.length_a   1.000
_cell.length_b   1.000
_cell.length_c   1.000
_cell.angle_alpha   90.00
_cell.angle_beta   90.00
_cell.angle_gamma   90.00
#
_symmetry.space_group_name_H-M   'P 1'
#
loop_
_entity.id
_entity.type
_entity.pdbx_description
1 polymer ?
#
loop_
_entity_poly.entity_id
_entity_poly.type
_entity_poly.pdbx_seq_one_letter_code
_entity_poly.pdbx_strand_id
1 'polypeptide(L)'
;QKTSLEKAEEAFFEGYRRSDGKVGVRNEIWIIPTVGCVNNVAQMIEKRAKKYAGGTVEDICAFPHPYGCSQMGDDQDNTRTILADLINHP
;
A
#
# COMPACT_ATOMS: atom_id res chain seq x y z
N GLN A 1 31.41 -10.67 5.36
CA GLN A 1 31.42 -10.21 6.76
C GLN A 1 30.59 -11.17 7.59
N LYS A 2 31.08 -11.66 8.74
CA LYS A 2 30.25 -12.34 9.73
C LYS A 2 29.58 -11.27 10.58
N THR A 3 28.34 -10.92 10.24
CA THR A 3 27.50 -9.99 11.02
C THR A 3 26.62 -10.83 11.94
N SER A 4 27.22 -11.44 12.97
CA SER A 4 26.43 -12.07 14.03
C SER A 4 26.01 -10.99 15.02
N LEU A 5 24.76 -10.56 14.93
CA LEU A 5 24.14 -9.67 15.92
C LEU A 5 23.84 -10.50 17.18
N GLU A 6 24.14 -9.96 18.35
CA GLU A 6 23.70 -10.55 19.62
C GLU A 6 22.18 -10.49 19.71
N LYS A 7 21.58 -11.55 20.29
CA LYS A 7 20.13 -11.66 20.41
C LYS A 7 19.63 -10.64 21.42
N ALA A 8 18.86 -9.66 20.96
CA ALA A 8 18.20 -8.67 21.81
C ALA A 8 16.95 -9.27 22.51
N GLU A 9 16.51 -8.60 23.57
CA GLU A 9 15.25 -8.90 24.26
C GLU A 9 14.03 -8.64 23.35
N GLU A 10 12.91 -9.29 23.67
CA GLU A 10 11.67 -9.11 22.91
C GLU A 10 11.10 -7.70 23.09
N ALA A 11 10.76 -7.06 21.98
CA ALA A 11 10.16 -5.73 21.95
C ALA A 11 8.77 -5.79 21.29
N PHE A 12 7.87 -4.94 21.78
CA PHE A 12 6.48 -4.86 21.32
C PHE A 12 6.16 -3.44 20.84
N PHE A 13 5.15 -3.31 19.98
CA PHE A 13 4.65 -2.02 19.52
C PHE A 13 3.13 -2.06 19.36
N GLU A 14 2.50 -0.90 19.48
CA GLU A 14 1.07 -0.73 19.20
C GLU A 14 0.85 -0.66 17.69
N GLY A 15 0.08 -1.61 17.14
CA GLY A 15 -0.14 -1.73 15.70
C GLY A 15 -1.54 -2.21 15.35
N TYR A 16 -1.89 -2.06 14.07
CA TYR A 16 -3.20 -2.42 13.53
C TYR A 16 -3.20 -3.87 13.04
N ARG A 17 -3.84 -4.76 13.80
CA ARG A 17 -3.95 -6.18 13.45
C ARG A 17 -4.89 -6.39 12.25
N ARG A 18 -4.48 -7.23 11.31
CA ARG A 18 -5.27 -7.64 10.15
C ARG A 18 -5.82 -9.06 10.31
N SER A 19 -6.88 -9.39 9.58
CA SER A 19 -7.51 -10.72 9.64
C SER A 19 -6.62 -11.84 9.10
N ASP A 20 -5.59 -11.51 8.30
CA ASP A 20 -4.59 -12.44 7.78
C ASP A 20 -3.42 -12.68 8.76
N GLY A 21 -3.48 -12.10 9.97
CA GLY A 21 -2.47 -12.26 11.01
C GLY A 21 -1.30 -11.28 10.92
N LYS A 22 -1.22 -10.45 9.88
CA LYS A 22 -0.21 -9.38 9.80
C LYS A 22 -0.58 -8.18 10.67
N VAL A 23 0.38 -7.28 10.86
CA VAL A 23 0.22 -6.05 11.66
C VAL A 23 0.81 -4.87 10.90
N GLY A 24 -0.01 -3.84 10.69
CA GLY A 24 0.39 -2.57 10.08
C GLY A 24 0.76 -1.52 11.14
N VAL A 25 1.67 -0.62 10.79
CA VAL A 25 2.04 0.55 11.61
C VAL A 25 1.18 1.79 11.29
N ARG A 26 0.36 1.71 10.24
CA ARG A 26 -0.58 2.75 9.81
C ARG A 26 -1.95 2.14 9.52
N ASN A 27 -3.00 2.94 9.62
CA ASN A 27 -4.36 2.55 9.25
C ASN A 27 -4.94 3.53 8.24
N GLU A 28 -4.53 3.35 6.99
CA GLU A 28 -4.87 4.21 5.86
C GLU A 28 -5.81 3.47 4.90
N ILE A 29 -6.61 4.22 4.14
CA ILE A 29 -7.36 3.69 3.00
C ILE A 29 -6.60 4.01 1.72
N TRP A 30 -6.22 2.98 0.97
CA TRP A 30 -5.45 3.14 -0.26
C TRP A 30 -6.33 3.00 -1.51
N ILE A 31 -6.21 3.93 -2.45
CA ILE A 31 -6.83 3.88 -3.77
C ILE A 31 -5.75 3.48 -4.77
N ILE A 32 -5.83 2.25 -5.28
CA ILE A 32 -4.84 1.67 -6.19
C ILE A 32 -5.49 1.46 -7.57
N PRO A 33 -5.33 2.40 -8.52
CA PRO A 33 -5.77 2.20 -9.89
C PRO A 33 -4.96 1.09 -10.57
N THR A 34 -5.64 0.19 -11.29
CA THR A 34 -5.00 -0.90 -12.04
C THR A 34 -4.48 -0.47 -13.41
N VAL A 35 -4.84 0.73 -13.88
CA VAL A 35 -4.38 1.30 -15.16
C VAL A 35 -4.09 2.80 -15.04
N GLY A 36 -3.13 3.30 -15.81
CA GLY A 36 -2.71 4.71 -15.77
C GLY A 36 -3.79 5.72 -16.16
N CYS A 37 -4.73 5.36 -17.05
CA CYS A 37 -5.77 6.28 -17.56
C CYS A 37 -6.67 6.87 -16.47
N VAL A 38 -6.77 6.22 -15.30
CA VAL A 38 -7.65 6.65 -14.21
C VAL A 38 -6.88 7.29 -13.04
N ASN A 39 -5.57 7.52 -13.16
CA ASN A 39 -4.75 8.12 -12.11
C ASN A 39 -5.30 9.47 -11.62
N ASN A 40 -5.69 10.35 -12.54
CA ASN A 40 -6.26 11.66 -12.19
C ASN A 40 -7.59 11.51 -11.45
N VAL A 41 -8.42 10.53 -11.83
CA VAL A 41 -9.69 10.24 -11.16
C VAL A 41 -9.42 9.73 -9.74
N ALA A 42 -8.47 8.80 -9.57
CA ALA A 42 -8.07 8.29 -8.26
C ALA A 42 -7.60 9.41 -7.31
N GLN A 43 -6.74 10.32 -7.79
CA GLN A 43 -6.30 11.48 -7.02
C GLN A 43 -7.44 12.47 -6.70
N MET A 44 -8.41 12.63 -7.60
CA MET A 44 -9.59 13.45 -7.32
C MET A 44 -10.51 12.80 -6.27
N ILE A 45 -10.63 11.47 -6.27
CA ILE A 45 -11.34 10.72 -5.24
C ILE A 45 -10.63 10.90 -3.90
N GLU A 46 -9.31 10.67 -3.85
CA GLU A 46 -8.49 10.90 -2.66
C GLU A 46 -8.75 12.28 -2.05
N LYS A 47 -8.56 13.36 -2.81
CA LYS A 47 -8.76 14.74 -2.34
C LYS A 47 -10.15 14.98 -1.76
N ARG A 48 -11.19 14.42 -2.39
CA ARG A 48 -12.58 14.55 -1.89
C ARG A 48 -12.84 13.67 -0.68
N ALA A 49 -12.16 12.53 -0.60
CA ALA A 49 -12.35 11.55 0.44
C ALA A 49 -11.61 11.92 1.73
N LYS A 50 -10.50 12.67 1.67
CA LYS A 50 -9.72 13.08 2.86
C LYS A 50 -10.56 13.66 4.00
N LYS A 51 -11.67 14.36 3.70
CA LYS A 51 -12.60 14.89 4.72
C LYS A 51 -13.34 13.83 5.55
N TYR A 52 -13.36 12.57 5.09
CA TYR A 52 -13.96 11.43 5.78
C TYR A 52 -12.94 10.64 6.60
N ALA A 53 -11.65 10.98 6.53
CA ALA A 53 -10.65 10.42 7.44
C ALA A 53 -10.99 10.82 8.88
N GLY A 54 -10.94 9.85 9.79
CA GLY A 54 -11.37 10.02 11.18
C GLY A 54 -11.59 8.70 11.89
N GLY A 55 -11.77 8.76 13.21
CA GLY A 55 -11.83 7.56 14.05
C GLY A 55 -10.50 6.82 14.04
N THR A 56 -10.50 5.58 13.60
CA THR A 56 -9.28 4.78 13.45
C THR A 56 -8.57 4.98 12.11
N VAL A 57 -9.17 5.66 11.13
CA VAL A 57 -8.58 5.87 9.81
C VAL A 57 -7.72 7.14 9.82
N GLU A 58 -6.43 6.98 9.55
CA GLU A 58 -5.42 8.04 9.65
C GLU A 58 -5.34 8.91 8.38
N ASP A 59 -5.40 8.30 7.20
CA ASP A 59 -5.43 9.03 5.92
C ASP A 59 -6.11 8.19 4.82
N ILE A 60 -6.42 8.87 3.72
CA ILE A 60 -6.87 8.28 2.47
C ILE A 60 -5.91 8.75 1.37
N CYS A 61 -5.24 7.80 0.71
CA CYS A 61 -4.13 8.06 -0.21
C CYS A 61 -4.37 7.36 -1.55
N ALA A 62 -4.09 8.05 -2.66
CA ALA A 62 -4.02 7.40 -3.97
C ALA A 62 -2.57 7.05 -4.31
N PHE A 63 -2.36 5.83 -4.81
CA PHE A 63 -1.06 5.37 -5.30
C PHE A 63 -1.15 5.22 -6.82
N PRO A 64 -0.75 6.24 -7.60
CA PRO A 64 -0.95 6.24 -9.04
C PRO A 64 -0.27 5.06 -9.71
N HIS A 65 -0.94 4.49 -10.71
CA HIS A 65 -0.39 3.42 -11.51
C HIS A 65 0.85 3.94 -12.26
N PRO A 66 2.04 3.31 -12.11
CA PRO A 66 3.30 3.91 -12.54
C PRO A 66 3.59 3.81 -14.05
N TYR A 67 2.83 2.99 -14.79
CA TYR A 67 3.13 2.66 -16.19
C TYR A 67 2.00 3.01 -17.19
N GLY A 68 2.35 3.03 -18.48
CA GLY A 68 1.42 3.32 -19.58
C GLY A 68 0.72 2.07 -20.13
N CYS A 69 -0.15 2.24 -21.13
CA CYS A 69 -1.00 1.16 -21.67
C CYS A 69 -0.28 0.09 -22.49
N SER A 70 0.99 0.29 -22.85
CA SER A 70 1.74 -0.56 -23.79
C SER A 70 2.57 -1.65 -23.11
N GLN A 71 2.18 -2.09 -21.91
CA GLN A 71 2.84 -3.20 -21.22
C GLN A 71 2.43 -4.54 -21.85
N MET A 72 3.41 -5.43 -22.03
CA MET A 72 3.20 -6.76 -22.59
C MET A 72 4.16 -7.75 -21.94
N GLY A 73 3.74 -9.02 -21.86
CA GLY A 73 4.55 -10.10 -21.31
C GLY A 73 5.05 -9.77 -19.89
N ASP A 74 6.35 -9.93 -19.68
CA ASP A 74 6.99 -9.78 -18.37
C ASP A 74 6.76 -8.39 -17.73
N ASP A 75 6.65 -7.32 -18.51
CA ASP A 75 6.38 -5.98 -17.97
C ASP A 75 4.99 -5.90 -17.31
N GLN A 76 4.00 -6.52 -17.95
CA GLN A 76 2.64 -6.60 -17.43
C GLN A 76 2.59 -7.50 -16.18
N ASP A 77 3.29 -8.63 -16.18
CA ASP A 77 3.33 -9.55 -15.04
C ASP A 77 4.05 -8.95 -13.82
N ASN A 78 5.16 -8.24 -14.03
CA ASN A 78 5.86 -7.52 -12.98
C ASN A 78 4.99 -6.40 -12.39
N THR A 79 4.30 -5.65 -13.23
CA THR A 79 3.38 -4.59 -12.79
C THR A 79 2.23 -5.15 -11.97
N ARG A 80 1.63 -6.27 -12.39
CA ARG A 80 0.60 -6.96 -11.61
C ARG A 80 1.13 -7.38 -10.25
N THR A 81 2.35 -7.90 -10.19
CA THR A 81 2.99 -8.34 -8.94
C THR A 81 3.17 -7.15 -7.98
N ILE A 82 3.72 -6.03 -8.46
CA ILE A 82 3.91 -4.83 -7.65
C ILE A 82 2.58 -4.26 -7.12
N LEU A 83 1.54 -4.22 -7.96
CA LEU A 83 0.22 -3.76 -7.52
C LEU A 83 -0.40 -4.71 -6.48
N ALA A 84 -0.23 -6.01 -6.66
CA ALA A 84 -0.67 -7.01 -5.68
C ALA A 84 0.09 -6.87 -4.36
N ASP A 85 1.39 -6.60 -4.39
CA ASP A 85 2.21 -6.37 -3.20
C ASP A 85 1.73 -5.14 -2.42
N LEU A 86 1.35 -4.06 -3.12
CA LEU A 86 0.74 -2.88 -2.49
C LEU A 86 -0.60 -3.22 -1.82
N ILE A 87 -1.47 -3.99 -2.50
CA ILE A 87 -2.79 -4.38 -1.96
C ILE A 87 -2.67 -5.29 -0.72
N ASN A 88 -1.65 -6.16 -0.71
CA ASN A 88 -1.40 -7.10 0.39
C ASN A 88 -0.49 -6.52 1.49
N HIS A 89 -0.20 -5.21 1.42
CA HIS A 89 0.53 -4.50 2.46
C HIS A 89 -0.32 -4.40 3.74
N PRO A 90 0.26 -4.68 4.91
CA PRO A 90 -0.47 -4.66 6.18
C PRO A 90 -0.74 -3.25 6.71
#